data_AF-A0A8J8PBQ2-F1
#
_entry.id   AF-A0A8J8PBQ2-F1
#
_cell.length_a   1.000
_cell.length_b   1.000
_cell.length_c   1.000
_cell.angle_alpha   90.00
_cell.angle_beta   90.00
_cell.angle_gamma   90.00
#
_symmetry.space_group_name_H-M   'P 1'
#
loop_
_entity.id
_entity.type
_entity.pdbx_description
1 polymer ?
#
loop_
_entity_poly.entity_id
_entity_poly.type
_entity_poly.pdbx_seq_one_letter_code
_entity_poly.pdbx_strand_id
1 'polypeptide(L)'
;MTVGSALRAGIRLLVDRPASVLPVYLLGAGLTATVRVPVLVAIATVVGLLASDGRLETLVTELEGYLRETDFEGNAAASPPEIPPGLESAVTDAFSLPVVGVLAVGVTLSILIGVVANALANAAALHGVYGALTDDDALSAALAGLGRDWGPFVGLSVLKTALVVLGAIPALIGVGLFSVSPAAGGVATAVGVLIGGGIILVGLLALAFAGQSVVVDDAGIGGAIRNSTGFPFRRPGAFVGYLVVAIAVFGALSLLGSLFSLLGVSQLSGLVGPLLLLPFLDIFKLALYADRKLLGVADETDSPADSADSAATTPSQAPQPPHRHRAVAAFRDGLAALAGFLRGHPLPVLLATGLFTLAAVLSFQLTASFGTEIPLPEDVRNVFGTVPLDTFVMLAANNWLVSATAAYGGIALGVPTAVDMLLNGAIVGALYGVTDQLGFVALVAPHGIIEIPAIFVAGGLGFHVAGTVLGRLTGRATTADIADALRLAYRVLLGLAVVLVVAALIEAFLTPWIAAAVLG
;
A
#
# COMPACT_ATOMS: atom_id res chain seq x y z
N MET A 1 -9.48 -31.57 2.55
CA MET A 1 -9.81 -30.50 3.52
C MET A 1 -11.25 -30.02 3.34
N THR A 2 -11.98 -29.83 4.45
CA THR A 2 -13.32 -29.21 4.47
C THR A 2 -13.21 -27.69 4.55
N VAL A 3 -14.28 -26.96 4.19
CA VAL A 3 -14.36 -25.49 4.34
C VAL A 3 -14.06 -25.07 5.78
N GLY A 4 -14.60 -25.80 6.78
CA GLY A 4 -14.34 -25.54 8.20
C GLY A 4 -12.87 -25.70 8.59
N SER A 5 -12.18 -26.72 8.08
CA SER A 5 -10.74 -26.88 8.33
C SER A 5 -9.90 -25.76 7.71
N ALA A 6 -10.25 -25.29 6.51
CA ALA A 6 -9.56 -24.19 5.84
C ALA A 6 -9.77 -22.85 6.57
N LEU A 7 -10.99 -22.60 7.09
CA LEU A 7 -11.29 -21.41 7.91
C LEU A 7 -10.45 -21.37 9.18
N ARG A 8 -10.33 -22.51 9.88
CA ARG A 8 -9.51 -22.61 11.09
C ARG A 8 -8.03 -22.36 10.80
N ALA A 9 -7.52 -22.87 9.67
CA ALA A 9 -6.14 -22.62 9.25
C ALA A 9 -5.88 -21.12 9.01
N GLY A 10 -6.80 -20.43 8.33
CA GLY A 10 -6.73 -18.98 8.10
C GLY A 10 -6.63 -18.17 9.39
N ILE A 11 -7.49 -18.47 10.37
CA ILE A 11 -7.51 -17.77 11.66
C ILE A 11 -6.26 -18.10 12.48
N ARG A 12 -5.94 -19.38 12.66
CA ARG A 12 -4.81 -19.82 13.51
C ARG A 12 -3.50 -19.25 13.02
N LEU A 13 -3.22 -19.27 11.71
CA LEU A 13 -1.93 -18.82 11.20
C LEU A 13 -1.71 -17.32 11.44
N LEU A 14 -2.75 -16.49 11.25
CA LEU A 14 -2.66 -15.04 11.50
C LEU A 14 -2.59 -14.68 12.98
N VAL A 15 -3.29 -15.43 13.83
CA VAL A 15 -3.35 -15.15 15.27
C VAL A 15 -2.14 -15.72 16.02
N ASP A 16 -1.65 -16.89 15.62
CA ASP A 16 -0.57 -17.59 16.32
C ASP A 16 0.80 -17.29 15.75
N ARG A 17 0.92 -17.01 14.45
CA ARG A 17 2.19 -16.71 13.77
C ARG A 17 2.09 -15.47 12.84
N PRO A 18 1.62 -14.30 13.32
CA PRO A 18 1.53 -13.10 12.48
C PRO A 18 2.89 -12.70 11.87
N ALA A 19 3.97 -12.87 12.63
CA ALA A 19 5.33 -12.53 12.19
C ALA A 19 5.87 -13.43 11.07
N SER A 20 5.27 -14.59 10.78
CA SER A 20 5.64 -15.38 9.60
C SER A 20 4.89 -14.93 8.35
N VAL A 21 3.67 -14.38 8.49
CA VAL A 21 2.82 -14.05 7.34
C VAL A 21 2.92 -12.58 6.96
N LEU A 22 2.78 -11.66 7.92
CA LEU A 22 2.69 -10.22 7.65
C LEU A 22 3.89 -9.65 6.88
N PRO A 23 5.15 -10.05 7.14
CA PRO A 23 6.29 -9.58 6.34
C PRO A 23 6.19 -9.92 4.85
N VAL A 24 5.52 -11.00 4.48
CA VAL A 24 5.32 -11.40 3.08
C VAL A 24 4.34 -10.43 2.38
N TYR A 25 3.30 -9.99 3.09
CA TYR A 25 2.35 -9.01 2.54
C TYR A 25 2.96 -7.60 2.45
N LEU A 26 3.81 -7.24 3.42
CA LEU A 26 4.59 -6.01 3.35
C LEU A 26 5.62 -6.06 2.20
N LEU A 27 6.21 -7.21 1.91
CA LEU A 27 7.02 -7.43 0.71
C LEU A 27 6.20 -7.19 -0.57
N GLY A 28 4.97 -7.68 -0.62
CA GLY A 28 4.03 -7.37 -1.70
C GLY A 28 3.78 -5.87 -1.85
N ALA A 29 3.54 -5.16 -0.73
CA ALA A 29 3.36 -3.70 -0.73
C ALA A 29 4.63 -2.95 -1.19
N GLY A 30 5.82 -3.42 -0.82
CA GLY A 30 7.09 -2.86 -1.30
C GLY A 30 7.29 -3.06 -2.80
N LEU A 31 6.91 -4.22 -3.35
CA LEU A 31 6.94 -4.46 -4.79
C LEU A 31 5.98 -3.54 -5.54
N THR A 32 4.74 -3.38 -5.04
CA THR A 32 3.74 -2.52 -5.68
C THR A 32 4.02 -1.03 -5.50
N ALA A 33 4.85 -0.62 -4.53
CA ALA A 33 5.33 0.75 -4.43
C ALA A 33 6.11 1.21 -5.68
N THR A 34 6.65 0.29 -6.49
CA THR A 34 7.28 0.64 -7.78
C THR A 34 6.30 1.24 -8.80
N VAL A 35 5.00 0.96 -8.66
CA VAL A 35 3.95 1.40 -9.59
C VAL A 35 3.80 2.91 -9.60
N ARG A 36 4.00 3.58 -8.47
CA ARG A 36 3.91 5.05 -8.39
C ARG A 36 5.14 5.78 -8.94
N VAL A 37 6.26 5.09 -9.12
CA VAL A 37 7.53 5.73 -9.48
C VAL A 37 7.45 6.48 -10.82
N PRO A 38 6.97 5.91 -11.93
CA PRO A 38 6.98 6.60 -13.21
C PRO A 38 6.08 7.84 -13.22
N VAL A 39 4.90 7.77 -12.58
CA VAL A 39 4.00 8.94 -12.50
C VAL A 39 4.57 10.05 -11.62
N LEU A 40 5.23 9.72 -10.50
CA LEU A 40 5.88 10.72 -9.66
C LEU A 40 7.07 11.38 -10.38
N VAL A 41 7.86 10.61 -11.11
CA VAL A 41 8.93 11.14 -11.96
C VAL A 41 8.36 12.03 -13.07
N ALA A 42 7.24 11.63 -13.69
CA ALA A 42 6.55 12.45 -14.68
C ALA A 42 6.05 13.77 -14.08
N ILE A 43 5.42 13.75 -12.91
CA ILE A 43 4.98 14.95 -12.19
C ILE A 43 6.17 15.86 -11.87
N ALA A 44 7.26 15.32 -11.31
CA ALA A 44 8.46 16.09 -11.01
C ALA A 44 9.08 16.70 -12.28
N THR A 45 9.07 15.96 -13.39
CA THR A 45 9.51 16.46 -14.71
C THR A 45 8.63 17.60 -15.20
N VAL A 46 7.31 17.47 -15.08
CA VAL A 46 6.36 18.52 -15.45
C VAL A 46 6.58 19.77 -14.61
N VAL A 47 6.68 19.64 -13.28
CA VAL A 47 6.98 20.77 -12.39
C VAL A 47 8.29 21.44 -12.80
N GLY A 48 9.35 20.67 -13.07
CA GLY A 48 10.63 21.21 -13.54
C GLY A 48 10.54 21.94 -14.88
N LEU A 49 9.78 21.42 -15.85
CA LEU A 49 9.56 22.05 -17.15
C LEU A 49 8.73 23.34 -17.04
N LEU A 50 7.69 23.34 -16.21
CA LEU A 50 6.88 24.54 -15.97
C LEU A 50 7.68 25.60 -15.23
N ALA A 51 8.52 25.19 -14.29
CA ALA A 51 9.40 26.08 -13.55
C ALA A 51 10.51 26.69 -14.43
N SER A 52 11.14 25.90 -15.32
CA SER A 52 12.26 26.39 -16.14
C SER A 52 11.86 27.50 -17.11
N ASP A 53 10.61 27.47 -17.57
CA ASP A 53 10.10 28.40 -18.59
C ASP A 53 9.21 29.49 -17.99
N GLY A 54 9.14 29.61 -16.66
CA GLY A 54 8.33 30.61 -15.92
C GLY A 54 6.82 30.34 -15.92
N ARG A 55 6.34 29.33 -16.65
CA ARG A 55 4.91 28.97 -16.74
C ARG A 55 4.29 28.61 -15.40
N LEU A 56 5.08 28.02 -14.49
CA LEU A 56 4.62 27.70 -13.13
C LEU A 56 4.36 28.98 -12.32
N GLU A 57 5.25 29.96 -12.39
CA GLU A 57 5.12 31.25 -11.70
C GLU A 57 3.92 32.04 -12.23
N THR A 58 3.76 32.09 -13.57
CA THR A 58 2.57 32.69 -14.20
C THR A 58 1.28 32.04 -13.73
N LEU A 59 1.22 30.69 -13.72
CA LEU A 59 0.05 29.96 -13.26
C LEU A 59 -0.29 30.27 -11.79
N VAL A 60 0.71 30.27 -10.92
CA VAL A 60 0.54 30.57 -9.50
C VAL A 60 0.04 32.00 -9.30
N THR A 61 0.64 32.98 -10.00
CA THR A 61 0.29 34.40 -9.89
C THR A 61 -1.15 34.67 -10.33
N GLU A 62 -1.55 34.13 -11.49
CA GLU A 62 -2.92 34.28 -12.02
C GLU A 62 -3.95 33.58 -11.12
N LEU A 63 -3.63 32.39 -10.61
CA LEU A 63 -4.50 31.66 -9.70
C LEU A 63 -4.67 32.40 -8.36
N GLU A 64 -3.59 32.93 -7.80
CA GLU A 64 -3.63 33.68 -6.55
C GLU A 64 -4.43 34.97 -6.69
N GLY A 65 -4.26 35.69 -7.80
CA GLY A 65 -5.08 36.86 -8.15
C GLY A 65 -6.57 36.50 -8.20
N TYR A 66 -6.91 35.43 -8.91
CA TYR A 66 -8.29 34.95 -9.00
C TYR A 66 -8.89 34.57 -7.64
N LEU A 67 -8.12 33.88 -6.78
CA LEU A 67 -8.58 33.48 -5.45
C LEU A 67 -8.80 34.66 -4.50
N ARG A 68 -8.01 35.74 -4.61
CA ARG A 68 -8.19 36.96 -3.81
C ARG A 68 -9.39 37.79 -4.26
N GLU A 69 -9.65 37.84 -5.55
CA GLU A 69 -10.67 38.71 -6.15
C GLU A 69 -12.06 38.07 -6.19
N THR A 70 -12.13 36.74 -6.11
CA THR A 70 -13.39 35.99 -6.22
C THR A 70 -13.98 35.68 -4.85
N ASP A 71 -15.20 36.16 -4.61
CA ASP A 71 -15.99 35.75 -3.45
C ASP A 71 -16.67 34.39 -3.73
N PHE A 72 -16.12 33.32 -3.14
CA PHE A 72 -16.68 31.96 -3.25
C PHE A 72 -17.78 31.67 -2.22
N GLU A 73 -17.98 32.53 -1.22
CA GLU A 73 -19.01 32.38 -0.18
C GLU A 73 -20.30 33.16 -0.50
N GLY A 74 -20.21 34.12 -1.44
CA GLY A 74 -21.33 34.88 -1.96
C GLY A 74 -22.36 34.03 -2.74
N ASN A 75 -23.63 34.13 -2.34
CA ASN A 75 -24.85 33.59 -2.98
C ASN A 75 -24.63 32.43 -3.98
N ALA A 76 -24.78 31.19 -3.50
CA ALA A 76 -24.84 29.95 -4.30
C ALA A 76 -25.94 29.89 -5.39
N ALA A 77 -26.67 30.98 -5.61
CA ALA A 77 -27.66 31.17 -6.67
C ALA A 77 -27.12 31.97 -7.89
N ALA A 78 -25.89 32.46 -7.85
CA ALA A 78 -25.24 33.13 -8.99
C ALA A 78 -24.58 32.11 -9.94
N SER A 79 -24.50 32.47 -11.23
CA SER A 79 -23.68 31.76 -12.21
C SER A 79 -22.25 31.59 -11.69
N PRO A 80 -21.54 30.49 -12.05
CA PRO A 80 -20.17 30.29 -11.61
C PRO A 80 -19.28 31.50 -11.97
N PRO A 81 -18.37 31.92 -11.08
CA PRO A 81 -17.52 33.07 -11.30
C PRO A 81 -16.73 32.91 -12.61
N GLU A 82 -16.69 33.97 -13.41
CA GLU A 82 -15.99 33.97 -14.70
C GLU A 82 -14.49 33.79 -14.47
N ILE A 83 -13.86 32.94 -15.28
CA ILE A 83 -12.42 32.70 -15.24
C ILE A 83 -11.72 33.82 -16.03
N PRO A 84 -10.77 34.56 -15.44
CA PRO A 84 -10.01 35.58 -16.16
C PRO A 84 -9.26 34.99 -17.36
N PRO A 85 -9.15 35.72 -18.49
CA PRO A 85 -8.40 35.25 -19.67
C PRO A 85 -6.93 34.93 -19.38
N GLY A 86 -6.31 35.64 -18.42
CA GLY A 86 -4.95 35.38 -17.94
C GLY A 86 -4.84 33.97 -17.35
N LEU A 87 -5.69 33.66 -16.37
CA LEU A 87 -5.78 32.33 -15.76
C LEU A 87 -6.15 31.24 -16.78
N GLU A 88 -7.08 31.51 -17.70
CA GLU A 88 -7.40 30.56 -18.78
C GLU A 88 -6.16 30.24 -19.61
N SER A 89 -5.43 31.27 -20.06
CA SER A 89 -4.20 31.08 -20.85
C SER A 89 -3.14 30.31 -20.06
N ALA A 90 -2.91 30.67 -18.80
CA ALA A 90 -1.92 30.03 -17.93
C ALA A 90 -2.24 28.55 -17.70
N VAL A 91 -3.53 28.20 -17.53
CA VAL A 91 -3.99 26.81 -17.43
C VAL A 91 -3.77 26.08 -18.76
N THR A 92 -4.18 26.66 -19.90
CA THR A 92 -3.98 26.00 -21.21
C THR A 92 -2.50 25.76 -21.50
N ASP A 93 -1.65 26.72 -21.15
CA ASP A 93 -0.21 26.58 -21.25
C ASP A 93 0.27 25.48 -20.33
N ALA A 94 -0.14 25.43 -19.06
CA ALA A 94 0.24 24.37 -18.11
C ALA A 94 -0.10 22.96 -18.63
N PHE A 95 -1.16 22.81 -19.42
CA PHE A 95 -1.59 21.55 -20.05
C PHE A 95 -1.16 21.40 -21.52
N SER A 96 -0.03 21.99 -21.91
CA SER A 96 0.51 21.85 -23.27
C SER A 96 0.78 20.39 -23.68
N LEU A 97 0.80 20.13 -24.99
CA LEU A 97 0.98 18.78 -25.54
C LEU A 97 2.23 18.04 -24.99
N PRO A 98 3.40 18.69 -24.79
CA PRO A 98 4.54 18.04 -24.12
C PRO A 98 4.25 17.59 -22.68
N VAL A 99 3.53 18.41 -21.90
CA VAL A 99 3.16 18.09 -20.52
C VAL A 99 2.23 16.88 -20.49
N VAL A 100 1.18 16.90 -21.32
CA VAL A 100 0.25 15.78 -21.47
C VAL A 100 0.99 14.52 -21.92
N GLY A 101 1.94 14.64 -22.86
CA GLY A 101 2.76 13.53 -23.33
C GLY A 101 3.60 12.90 -22.21
N VAL A 102 4.28 13.70 -21.39
CA VAL A 102 5.07 13.22 -20.25
C VAL A 102 4.19 12.48 -19.23
N LEU A 103 3.04 13.06 -18.87
CA LEU A 103 2.10 12.41 -17.95
C LEU A 103 1.53 11.12 -18.53
N ALA A 104 1.14 11.10 -19.80
CA ALA A 104 0.63 9.91 -20.47
C ALA A 104 1.66 8.77 -20.48
N VAL A 105 2.94 9.08 -20.74
CA VAL A 105 4.04 8.10 -20.65
C VAL A 105 4.19 7.60 -19.21
N GLY A 106 4.21 8.50 -18.22
CA GLY A 106 4.29 8.14 -16.81
C GLY A 106 3.16 7.21 -16.36
N VAL A 107 1.92 7.53 -16.72
CA VAL A 107 0.75 6.69 -16.44
C VAL A 107 0.85 5.33 -17.15
N THR A 108 1.22 5.31 -18.42
CA THR A 108 1.36 4.07 -19.20
C THR A 108 2.42 3.15 -18.60
N LEU A 109 3.59 3.69 -18.27
CA LEU A 109 4.66 2.94 -17.59
C LEU A 109 4.21 2.43 -16.22
N SER A 110 3.48 3.25 -15.46
CA SER A 110 2.92 2.85 -14.16
C SER A 110 1.97 1.65 -14.31
N ILE A 111 1.10 1.66 -15.33
CA ILE A 111 0.21 0.53 -15.61
C ILE A 111 1.01 -0.73 -15.96
N LEU A 112 2.00 -0.63 -16.85
CA LEU A 112 2.83 -1.77 -17.27
C LEU A 112 3.62 -2.37 -16.09
N ILE A 113 4.25 -1.51 -15.28
CA ILE A 113 4.93 -1.93 -14.05
C ILE A 113 3.92 -2.53 -13.08
N GLY A 114 2.72 -1.97 -12.96
CA GLY A 114 1.62 -2.48 -12.14
C GLY A 114 1.25 -3.93 -12.46
N VAL A 115 1.18 -4.30 -13.74
CA VAL A 115 0.90 -5.69 -14.14
C VAL A 115 1.96 -6.65 -13.59
N VAL A 116 3.25 -6.27 -13.69
CA VAL A 116 4.37 -7.10 -13.22
C VAL A 116 4.49 -7.08 -11.71
N ALA A 117 4.46 -5.91 -11.07
CA ALA A 117 4.58 -5.75 -9.63
C ALA A 117 3.47 -6.49 -8.87
N ASN A 118 2.22 -6.41 -9.34
CA ASN A 118 1.11 -7.16 -8.76
C ASN A 118 1.27 -8.68 -8.96
N ALA A 119 1.83 -9.12 -10.10
CA ALA A 119 2.12 -10.53 -10.33
C ALA A 119 3.16 -11.06 -9.34
N LEU A 120 4.26 -10.33 -9.15
CA LEU A 120 5.32 -10.68 -8.22
C LEU A 120 4.82 -10.64 -6.76
N ALA A 121 4.05 -9.62 -6.38
CA ALA A 121 3.45 -9.54 -5.05
C ALA A 121 2.54 -10.74 -4.76
N ASN A 122 1.74 -11.17 -5.74
CA ASN A 122 0.88 -12.35 -5.62
C ASN A 122 1.71 -13.65 -5.53
N ALA A 123 2.76 -13.78 -6.33
CA ALA A 123 3.69 -14.91 -6.25
C ALA A 123 4.32 -15.02 -4.85
N ALA A 124 4.87 -13.91 -4.34
CA ALA A 124 5.45 -13.84 -3.00
C ALA A 124 4.41 -14.23 -1.93
N ALA A 125 3.21 -13.65 -1.99
CA ALA A 125 2.12 -13.95 -1.06
C ALA A 125 1.77 -15.44 -1.06
N LEU A 126 1.47 -16.03 -2.21
CA LEU A 126 1.04 -17.43 -2.28
C LEU A 126 2.14 -18.42 -1.89
N HIS A 127 3.38 -18.20 -2.33
CA HIS A 127 4.50 -19.07 -1.90
C HIS A 127 4.81 -18.91 -0.42
N GLY A 128 4.77 -17.69 0.12
CA GLY A 128 5.02 -17.46 1.55
C GLY A 128 3.92 -18.06 2.43
N VAL A 129 2.65 -17.91 2.03
CA VAL A 129 1.53 -18.56 2.72
C VAL A 129 1.62 -20.08 2.62
N TYR A 130 1.99 -20.62 1.45
CA TYR A 130 2.18 -22.06 1.28
C TYR A 130 3.27 -22.59 2.21
N GLY A 131 4.44 -21.93 2.24
CA GLY A 131 5.54 -22.28 3.14
C GLY A 131 5.12 -22.21 4.61
N ALA A 132 4.38 -21.18 5.00
CA ALA A 132 3.87 -21.04 6.36
C ALA A 132 2.91 -22.18 6.77
N LEU A 133 2.13 -22.72 5.81
CA LEU A 133 1.22 -23.85 6.03
C LEU A 133 1.94 -25.20 6.04
N THR A 134 3.14 -25.30 5.46
CA THR A 134 4.00 -26.49 5.47
C THR A 134 5.09 -26.46 6.54
N ASP A 135 5.10 -25.44 7.41
CA ASP A 135 6.11 -25.16 8.45
C ASP A 135 7.51 -24.84 7.90
N ASP A 136 7.58 -24.41 6.64
CA ASP A 136 8.76 -23.79 6.07
C ASP A 136 8.83 -22.29 6.45
N ASP A 137 10.02 -21.71 6.33
CA ASP A 137 10.18 -20.27 6.51
C ASP A 137 9.48 -19.50 5.37
N ALA A 138 8.42 -18.78 5.73
CA ALA A 138 7.53 -18.10 4.80
C ALA A 138 8.22 -17.05 3.92
N LEU A 139 9.16 -16.25 4.47
CA LEU A 139 9.88 -15.25 3.68
C LEU A 139 10.83 -15.90 2.69
N SER A 140 11.52 -16.96 3.09
CA SER A 140 12.41 -17.73 2.21
C SER A 140 11.61 -18.40 1.09
N ALA A 141 10.45 -18.98 1.41
CA ALA A 141 9.53 -19.54 0.42
C ALA A 141 9.01 -18.47 -0.55
N ALA A 142 8.62 -17.30 -0.05
CA ALA A 142 8.17 -16.17 -0.88
C ALA A 142 9.27 -15.72 -1.87
N LEU A 143 10.50 -15.54 -1.39
CA LEU A 143 11.64 -15.12 -2.23
C LEU A 143 12.06 -16.21 -3.23
N ALA A 144 12.01 -17.49 -2.84
CA ALA A 144 12.27 -18.60 -3.75
C ALA A 144 11.20 -18.66 -4.87
N GLY A 145 9.93 -18.47 -4.51
CA GLY A 145 8.81 -18.40 -5.44
C GLY A 145 8.93 -17.24 -6.44
N LEU A 146 9.35 -16.06 -5.98
CA LEU A 146 9.66 -14.92 -6.86
C LEU A 146 10.71 -15.26 -7.92
N GLY A 147 11.72 -16.08 -7.58
CA GLY A 147 12.74 -16.50 -8.55
C GLY A 147 12.25 -17.60 -9.49
N ARG A 148 11.52 -18.59 -8.97
CA ARG A 148 11.14 -19.81 -9.68
C ARG A 148 9.93 -19.61 -10.60
N ASP A 149 8.89 -18.95 -10.09
CA ASP A 149 7.55 -18.98 -10.67
C ASP A 149 7.05 -17.60 -11.17
N TRP A 150 7.94 -16.59 -11.28
CA TRP A 150 7.55 -15.26 -11.75
C TRP A 150 6.88 -15.28 -13.14
N GLY A 151 7.36 -16.12 -14.06
CA GLY A 151 6.85 -16.20 -15.43
C GLY A 151 5.35 -16.58 -15.48
N PRO A 152 4.94 -17.71 -14.87
CA PRO A 152 3.54 -18.07 -14.73
C PRO A 152 2.66 -16.97 -14.11
N PHE A 153 3.11 -16.34 -13.03
CA PHE A 153 2.34 -15.28 -12.38
C PHE A 153 2.19 -14.03 -13.26
N VAL A 154 3.25 -13.60 -13.96
CA VAL A 154 3.17 -12.49 -14.91
C VAL A 154 2.21 -12.82 -16.05
N GLY A 155 2.29 -14.03 -16.62
CA GLY A 155 1.36 -14.47 -17.66
C GLY A 155 -0.10 -14.46 -17.20
N LEU A 156 -0.38 -14.94 -15.98
CA LEU A 156 -1.71 -14.88 -15.38
C LEU A 156 -2.16 -13.44 -15.11
N SER A 157 -1.26 -12.55 -14.69
CA SER A 157 -1.55 -11.13 -14.46
C SER A 157 -1.88 -10.40 -15.77
N VAL A 158 -1.12 -10.63 -16.83
CA VAL A 158 -1.40 -10.12 -18.18
C VAL A 158 -2.77 -10.61 -18.66
N LEU A 159 -3.07 -11.91 -18.51
CA LEU A 159 -4.36 -12.46 -18.91
C LEU A 159 -5.53 -11.83 -18.14
N LYS A 160 -5.41 -11.68 -16.82
CA LYS A 160 -6.44 -11.03 -15.98
C LYS A 160 -6.61 -9.56 -16.36
N THR A 161 -5.51 -8.86 -16.63
CA THR A 161 -5.55 -7.45 -17.05
C THR A 161 -6.22 -7.33 -18.42
N ALA A 162 -5.85 -8.17 -19.38
CA ALA A 162 -6.46 -8.20 -20.70
C ALA A 162 -7.96 -8.51 -20.61
N LEU A 163 -8.39 -9.43 -19.75
CA LEU A 163 -9.79 -9.72 -19.50
C LEU A 163 -10.55 -8.48 -19.00
N VAL A 164 -9.99 -7.72 -18.05
CA VAL A 164 -10.59 -6.49 -17.54
C VAL A 164 -10.66 -5.41 -18.62
N VAL A 165 -9.56 -5.19 -19.35
CA VAL A 165 -9.50 -4.18 -20.42
C VAL A 165 -10.51 -4.50 -21.53
N LEU A 166 -10.50 -5.74 -22.04
CA LEU A 166 -11.41 -6.17 -23.11
C LEU A 166 -12.88 -6.17 -22.62
N GLY A 167 -13.11 -6.58 -21.38
CA GLY A 167 -14.43 -6.54 -20.76
C GLY A 167 -14.96 -5.13 -20.53
N ALA A 168 -14.10 -4.12 -20.40
CA ALA A 168 -14.51 -2.72 -20.26
C ALA A 168 -14.91 -2.05 -21.59
N ILE A 169 -14.47 -2.59 -22.74
CA ILE A 169 -14.70 -2.00 -24.07
C ILE A 169 -16.20 -1.71 -24.33
N PRO A 170 -17.15 -2.64 -24.09
CA PRO A 170 -18.57 -2.36 -24.34
C PRO A 170 -19.11 -1.17 -23.55
N ALA A 171 -18.68 -1.00 -22.29
CA ALA A 171 -19.08 0.14 -21.46
C ALA A 171 -18.47 1.45 -21.98
N LEU A 172 -17.20 1.44 -22.39
CA LEU A 172 -16.51 2.61 -22.98
C LEU A 172 -17.15 3.04 -24.30
N ILE A 173 -17.54 2.08 -25.16
CA ILE A 173 -18.31 2.37 -26.38
C ILE A 173 -19.62 3.06 -26.02
N GLY A 174 -20.34 2.56 -25.00
CA GLY A 174 -21.55 3.21 -24.50
C GLY A 174 -21.33 4.64 -24.03
N VAL A 175 -20.25 4.90 -23.29
CA VAL A 175 -19.89 6.26 -22.84
C VAL A 175 -19.62 7.18 -24.03
N GLY A 176 -18.93 6.69 -25.07
CA GLY A 176 -18.68 7.46 -26.29
C GLY A 176 -19.96 7.92 -27.00
N LEU A 177 -21.04 7.15 -26.91
CA LEU A 177 -22.33 7.47 -27.56
C LEU A 177 -23.11 8.61 -26.89
N PHE A 178 -22.70 9.10 -25.72
CA PHE A 178 -23.28 10.32 -25.14
C PHE A 178 -23.04 11.56 -26.01
N SER A 179 -21.95 11.56 -26.79
CA SER A 179 -21.69 12.62 -27.79
C SER A 179 -22.71 12.64 -28.94
N VAL A 180 -23.40 11.52 -29.17
CA VAL A 180 -24.41 11.37 -30.23
C VAL A 180 -25.82 11.58 -29.70
N SER A 181 -26.17 10.90 -28.60
CA SER A 181 -27.48 11.02 -27.96
C SER A 181 -27.43 10.58 -26.50
N PRO A 182 -27.98 11.36 -25.55
CA PRO A 182 -28.06 10.96 -24.14
C PRO A 182 -28.78 9.62 -23.93
N ALA A 183 -29.86 9.35 -24.68
CA ALA A 183 -30.62 8.11 -24.56
C ALA A 183 -29.83 6.90 -25.09
N ALA A 184 -29.15 7.06 -26.24
CA ALA A 184 -28.31 6.00 -26.79
C ALA A 184 -27.10 5.71 -25.88
N GLY A 185 -26.43 6.75 -25.38
CA GLY A 185 -25.33 6.64 -24.42
C GLY A 185 -25.76 5.91 -23.15
N GLY A 186 -26.86 6.32 -22.52
CA GLY A 186 -27.36 5.70 -21.29
C GLY A 186 -27.67 4.20 -21.45
N VAL A 187 -28.42 3.84 -22.50
CA VAL A 187 -28.78 2.42 -22.75
C VAL A 187 -27.54 1.60 -23.11
N ALA A 188 -26.67 2.10 -23.99
CA ALA A 188 -25.48 1.38 -24.43
C ALA A 188 -24.47 1.19 -23.29
N THR A 189 -24.27 2.19 -22.42
CA THR A 189 -23.42 2.06 -21.23
C THR A 189 -23.99 1.02 -20.27
N ALA A 190 -25.29 1.04 -19.98
CA ALA A 190 -25.90 0.05 -19.08
C ALA A 190 -25.74 -1.38 -19.61
N VAL A 191 -26.04 -1.61 -20.89
CA VAL A 191 -25.85 -2.92 -21.55
C VAL A 191 -24.37 -3.30 -21.57
N GLY A 192 -23.49 -2.35 -21.90
CA GLY A 192 -22.05 -2.56 -21.94
C GLY A 192 -21.47 -2.94 -20.58
N VAL A 193 -21.92 -2.30 -19.50
CA VAL A 193 -21.55 -2.64 -18.11
C VAL A 193 -22.03 -4.04 -17.73
N LEU A 194 -23.26 -4.42 -18.09
CA LEU A 194 -23.78 -5.75 -17.76
C LEU A 194 -23.02 -6.87 -18.50
N ILE A 195 -22.84 -6.72 -19.81
CA ILE A 195 -22.12 -7.71 -20.63
C ILE A 195 -20.66 -7.76 -20.22
N GLY A 196 -20.01 -6.60 -20.18
CA GLY A 196 -18.60 -6.45 -19.83
C GLY A 196 -18.31 -6.95 -18.41
N GLY A 197 -19.10 -6.49 -17.45
CA GLY A 197 -19.02 -6.93 -16.06
C GLY A 197 -19.24 -8.43 -15.90
N GLY A 198 -20.19 -9.02 -16.64
CA GLY A 198 -20.41 -10.47 -16.68
C GLY A 198 -19.20 -11.25 -17.20
N ILE A 199 -18.60 -10.80 -18.30
CA ILE A 199 -17.38 -11.41 -18.88
C ILE A 199 -16.23 -11.34 -17.87
N ILE A 200 -16.01 -10.17 -17.27
CA ILE A 200 -14.96 -9.95 -16.28
C ILE A 200 -15.18 -10.88 -15.08
N LEU A 201 -16.40 -10.88 -14.51
CA LEU A 201 -16.72 -11.68 -13.33
C LEU A 201 -16.51 -13.17 -13.60
N VAL A 202 -17.09 -13.70 -14.68
CA VAL A 202 -16.97 -15.12 -15.03
C VAL A 202 -15.51 -15.49 -15.30
N GLY A 203 -14.78 -14.67 -16.06
CA GLY A 203 -13.37 -14.94 -16.36
C GLY A 203 -12.46 -14.86 -15.14
N LEU A 204 -12.67 -13.91 -14.23
CA LEU A 204 -11.92 -13.82 -12.96
C LEU A 204 -12.23 -14.98 -12.03
N LEU A 205 -13.50 -15.42 -11.95
CA LEU A 205 -13.89 -16.61 -11.20
C LEU A 205 -13.28 -17.89 -11.81
N ALA A 206 -13.25 -18.00 -13.13
CA ALA A 206 -12.63 -19.10 -13.85
C ALA A 206 -11.11 -19.16 -13.59
N LEU A 207 -10.46 -18.03 -13.38
CA LEU A 207 -9.04 -17.89 -13.03
C LEU A 207 -8.79 -17.78 -11.53
N ALA A 208 -9.80 -17.96 -10.68
CA ALA A 208 -9.68 -17.72 -9.25
C ALA A 208 -8.58 -18.57 -8.63
N PHE A 209 -8.48 -19.86 -8.98
CA PHE A 209 -7.53 -20.81 -8.39
C PHE A 209 -6.25 -21.00 -9.21
N ALA A 210 -6.03 -20.19 -10.24
CA ALA A 210 -4.87 -20.35 -11.12
C ALA A 210 -3.54 -20.17 -10.37
N GLY A 211 -3.43 -19.14 -9.51
CA GLY A 211 -2.22 -18.91 -8.71
C GLY A 211 -1.94 -20.05 -7.71
N GLN A 212 -2.99 -20.56 -7.08
CA GLN A 212 -2.91 -21.69 -6.15
C GLN A 212 -2.38 -22.94 -6.86
N SER A 213 -2.82 -23.20 -8.10
CA SER A 213 -2.31 -24.33 -8.90
C SER A 213 -0.84 -24.18 -9.27
N VAL A 214 -0.36 -22.96 -9.56
CA VAL A 214 1.09 -22.74 -9.80
C VAL A 214 1.90 -23.16 -8.58
N VAL A 215 1.48 -22.75 -7.38
CA VAL A 215 2.23 -23.01 -6.14
C VAL A 215 2.10 -24.46 -5.65
N VAL A 216 0.90 -25.03 -5.72
CA VAL A 216 0.61 -26.34 -5.13
C VAL A 216 0.94 -27.49 -6.08
N ASP A 217 0.72 -27.31 -7.39
CA ASP A 217 0.88 -28.35 -8.40
C ASP A 217 2.10 -28.12 -9.32
N ASP A 218 2.94 -27.12 -9.04
CA ASP A 218 4.04 -26.67 -9.90
C ASP A 218 3.59 -26.43 -11.36
N ALA A 219 2.37 -25.91 -11.54
CA ALA A 219 1.76 -25.75 -12.86
C ALA A 219 2.30 -24.52 -13.61
N GLY A 220 2.63 -24.70 -14.90
CA GLY A 220 2.79 -23.57 -15.82
C GLY A 220 1.45 -22.90 -16.16
N ILE A 221 1.48 -21.81 -16.93
CA ILE A 221 0.28 -20.97 -17.22
C ILE A 221 -0.90 -21.80 -17.74
N GLY A 222 -0.68 -22.64 -18.77
CA GLY A 222 -1.75 -23.45 -19.35
C GLY A 222 -2.33 -24.48 -18.38
N GLY A 223 -1.46 -25.12 -17.59
CA GLY A 223 -1.87 -26.05 -16.53
C GLY A 223 -2.69 -25.35 -15.44
N ALA A 224 -2.23 -24.19 -14.99
CA ALA A 224 -2.92 -23.37 -14.00
C ALA A 224 -4.32 -22.93 -14.46
N ILE A 225 -4.46 -22.49 -15.72
CA ILE A 225 -5.77 -22.14 -16.30
C ILE A 225 -6.69 -23.35 -16.36
N ARG A 226 -6.21 -24.49 -16.88
CA ARG A 226 -7.01 -25.72 -16.97
C ARG A 226 -7.45 -26.22 -15.60
N ASN A 227 -6.54 -26.20 -14.63
CA ASN A 227 -6.82 -26.67 -13.27
C ASN A 227 -7.83 -25.75 -12.58
N SER A 228 -7.66 -24.43 -12.72
CA SER A 228 -8.58 -23.43 -12.16
C SER A 228 -9.98 -23.52 -12.78
N THR A 229 -10.09 -23.58 -14.12
CA THR A 229 -11.40 -23.66 -14.80
C THR A 229 -12.11 -24.99 -14.54
N GLY A 230 -11.36 -26.07 -14.34
CA GLY A 230 -11.91 -27.37 -13.95
C GLY A 230 -12.24 -27.50 -12.46
N PHE A 231 -11.77 -26.60 -11.59
CA PHE A 231 -11.94 -26.71 -10.14
C PHE A 231 -13.42 -26.66 -9.69
N PRO A 232 -14.28 -25.73 -10.18
CA PRO A 232 -15.69 -25.70 -9.82
C PRO A 232 -16.44 -27.00 -10.12
N PHE A 233 -16.07 -27.69 -11.20
CA PHE A 233 -16.72 -28.94 -11.63
C PHE A 233 -16.18 -30.16 -10.90
N ARG A 234 -14.87 -30.20 -10.62
CA ARG A 234 -14.24 -31.28 -9.84
C ARG A 234 -14.61 -31.22 -8.36
N ARG A 235 -14.78 -29.99 -7.82
CA ARG A 235 -14.99 -29.72 -6.40
C ARG A 235 -16.02 -28.61 -6.16
N PRO A 236 -17.29 -28.83 -6.52
CA PRO A 236 -18.33 -27.80 -6.44
C PRO A 236 -18.55 -27.29 -5.02
N GLY A 237 -18.55 -28.17 -4.01
CA GLY A 237 -18.73 -27.77 -2.62
C GLY A 237 -17.62 -26.85 -2.09
N ALA A 238 -16.36 -27.12 -2.47
CA ALA A 238 -15.24 -26.25 -2.12
C ALA A 238 -15.35 -24.90 -2.83
N PHE A 239 -15.68 -24.90 -4.13
CA PHE A 239 -15.85 -23.67 -4.88
C PHE A 239 -16.98 -22.78 -4.33
N VAL A 240 -18.15 -23.37 -4.03
CA VAL A 240 -19.27 -22.65 -3.38
C VAL A 240 -18.86 -22.15 -2.00
N GLY A 241 -18.15 -22.97 -1.21
CA GLY A 241 -17.59 -22.55 0.07
C GLY A 241 -16.66 -21.33 -0.06
N TYR A 242 -15.84 -21.29 -1.10
CA TYR A 242 -15.02 -20.13 -1.40
C TYR A 242 -15.84 -18.89 -1.74
N LEU A 243 -16.88 -19.01 -2.57
CA LEU A 243 -17.75 -17.88 -2.89
C LEU A 243 -18.43 -17.31 -1.63
N VAL A 244 -18.98 -18.18 -0.78
CA VAL A 244 -19.62 -17.76 0.47
C VAL A 244 -18.64 -17.04 1.39
N VAL A 245 -17.44 -17.59 1.59
CA VAL A 245 -16.42 -16.97 2.44
C VAL A 245 -15.91 -15.66 1.84
N ALA A 246 -15.67 -15.60 0.53
CA ALA A 246 -15.26 -14.37 -0.14
C ALA A 246 -16.31 -13.26 0.04
N ILE A 247 -17.59 -13.56 -0.22
CA ILE A 247 -18.70 -12.62 -0.01
C ILE A 247 -18.77 -12.19 1.46
N ALA A 248 -18.60 -13.12 2.40
CA ALA A 248 -18.60 -12.81 3.83
C ALA A 248 -17.44 -11.90 4.23
N VAL A 249 -16.24 -12.11 3.67
CA VAL A 249 -15.07 -11.24 3.91
C VAL A 249 -15.32 -9.84 3.35
N PHE A 250 -15.87 -9.70 2.14
CA PHE A 250 -16.25 -8.41 1.59
C PHE A 250 -17.34 -7.72 2.43
N GLY A 251 -18.36 -8.47 2.85
CA GLY A 251 -19.41 -7.95 3.74
C GLY A 251 -18.85 -7.50 5.09
N ALA A 252 -17.93 -8.27 5.68
CA ALA A 252 -17.24 -7.91 6.91
C ALA A 252 -16.38 -6.64 6.74
N LEU A 253 -15.68 -6.48 5.61
CA LEU A 253 -14.91 -5.28 5.31
C LEU A 253 -15.83 -4.05 5.21
N SER A 254 -16.98 -4.16 4.53
CA SER A 254 -17.96 -3.08 4.45
C SER A 254 -18.55 -2.72 5.81
N LEU A 255 -18.88 -3.71 6.64
CA LEU A 255 -19.40 -3.50 7.99
C LEU A 255 -18.34 -2.85 8.90
N LEU A 256 -17.09 -3.32 8.85
CA LEU A 256 -15.98 -2.73 9.59
C LEU A 256 -15.69 -1.30 9.12
N GLY A 257 -15.69 -1.05 7.82
CA GLY A 257 -15.51 0.29 7.26
C GLY A 257 -16.61 1.25 7.71
N SER A 258 -17.87 0.80 7.72
CA SER A 258 -18.99 1.58 8.27
C SER A 258 -18.82 1.83 9.77
N LEU A 259 -18.45 0.81 10.55
CA LEU A 259 -18.18 0.95 11.98
C LEU A 259 -17.03 1.92 12.26
N PHE A 260 -15.93 1.81 11.52
CA PHE A 260 -14.79 2.71 11.62
C PHE A 260 -15.16 4.14 11.24
N SER A 261 -15.98 4.34 10.21
CA SER A 261 -16.52 5.66 9.89
C SER A 261 -17.37 6.24 11.02
N LEU A 262 -18.23 5.44 11.65
CA LEU A 262 -19.04 5.86 12.81
C LEU A 262 -18.19 6.20 14.04
N LEU A 263 -17.09 5.50 14.23
CA LEU A 263 -16.14 5.74 15.32
C LEU A 263 -15.14 6.86 15.02
N GLY A 264 -15.19 7.46 13.82
CA GLY A 264 -14.19 8.41 13.34
C GLY A 264 -12.80 7.80 13.35
N VAL A 265 -12.61 6.65 12.72
CA VAL A 265 -11.31 5.98 12.49
C VAL A 265 -11.28 5.27 11.14
N SER A 266 -11.91 5.88 10.12
CA SER A 266 -12.22 5.23 8.84
C SER A 266 -10.99 4.64 8.12
N GLN A 267 -9.82 5.21 8.37
CA GLN A 267 -8.54 4.88 7.77
C GLN A 267 -7.97 3.55 8.28
N LEU A 268 -8.47 3.02 9.40
CA LEU A 268 -8.15 1.64 9.83
C LEU A 268 -8.60 0.60 8.81
N SER A 269 -9.60 0.90 7.97
CA SER A 269 -10.00 0.02 6.87
C SER A 269 -8.83 -0.23 5.89
N GLY A 270 -7.99 0.78 5.66
CA GLY A 270 -6.80 0.71 4.81
C GLY A 270 -5.67 -0.17 5.37
N LEU A 271 -5.67 -0.43 6.69
CA LEU A 271 -4.75 -1.38 7.33
C LEU A 271 -5.36 -2.78 7.42
N VAL A 272 -6.60 -2.89 7.88
CA VAL A 272 -7.28 -4.16 8.14
C VAL A 272 -7.45 -4.98 6.87
N GLY A 273 -7.81 -4.34 5.75
CA GLY A 273 -7.98 -5.05 4.47
C GLY A 273 -6.70 -5.76 4.04
N PRO A 274 -5.61 -5.03 3.74
CA PRO A 274 -4.37 -5.63 3.23
C PRO A 274 -3.59 -6.48 4.23
N LEU A 275 -3.66 -6.18 5.54
CA LEU A 275 -2.82 -6.87 6.54
C LEU A 275 -3.55 -7.98 7.30
N LEU A 276 -4.88 -8.07 7.22
CA LEU A 276 -5.63 -9.13 7.90
C LEU A 276 -6.53 -9.89 6.93
N LEU A 277 -7.39 -9.19 6.18
CA LEU A 277 -8.41 -9.84 5.37
C LEU A 277 -7.86 -10.50 4.10
N LEU A 278 -6.97 -9.82 3.38
CA LEU A 278 -6.31 -10.41 2.21
C LEU A 278 -5.46 -11.64 2.58
N PRO A 279 -4.59 -11.58 3.60
CA PRO A 279 -3.90 -12.76 4.11
C PRO A 279 -4.83 -13.90 4.48
N PHE A 280 -5.91 -13.58 5.20
CA PHE A 280 -6.88 -14.59 5.60
C PHE A 280 -7.50 -15.30 4.39
N LEU A 281 -7.92 -14.53 3.38
CA LEU A 281 -8.54 -15.07 2.18
C LEU A 281 -7.57 -15.93 1.37
N ASP A 282 -6.31 -15.51 1.24
CA ASP A 282 -5.27 -16.28 0.56
C ASP A 282 -4.95 -17.59 1.28
N ILE A 283 -4.79 -17.56 2.61
CA ILE A 283 -4.56 -18.77 3.43
C ILE A 283 -5.74 -19.73 3.29
N PHE A 284 -6.97 -19.22 3.46
CA PHE A 284 -8.18 -20.02 3.32
C PHE A 284 -8.27 -20.66 1.93
N LYS A 285 -8.08 -19.87 0.87
CA LYS A 285 -8.20 -20.31 -0.51
C LYS A 285 -7.12 -21.32 -0.90
N LEU A 286 -5.89 -21.10 -0.45
CA LEU A 286 -4.78 -22.01 -0.70
C LEU A 286 -4.97 -23.34 0.05
N ALA A 287 -5.37 -23.30 1.33
CA ALA A 287 -5.68 -24.50 2.11
C ALA A 287 -6.82 -25.30 1.48
N LEU A 288 -7.87 -24.61 1.01
CA LEU A 288 -9.00 -25.22 0.32
C LEU A 288 -8.59 -25.90 -1.00
N TYR A 289 -7.65 -25.32 -1.74
CA TYR A 289 -7.14 -25.88 -2.99
C TYR A 289 -6.20 -27.07 -2.76
N ALA A 290 -5.25 -26.93 -1.83
CA ALA A 290 -4.19 -27.92 -1.58
C ALA A 290 -4.70 -29.25 -1.04
N ASP A 291 -5.87 -29.26 -0.40
CA ASP A 291 -6.63 -30.44 0.03
C ASP A 291 -5.97 -31.44 1.00
N ARG A 292 -4.67 -31.31 1.30
CA ARG A 292 -3.91 -32.17 2.21
C ARG A 292 -3.95 -31.68 3.66
N LYS A 293 -3.63 -32.55 4.63
CA LYS A 293 -3.42 -32.17 6.04
C LYS A 293 -2.20 -31.22 6.12
N LEU A 294 -2.45 -29.92 6.12
CA LEU A 294 -1.45 -28.87 6.37
C LEU A 294 -1.35 -28.62 7.89
N LEU A 295 -0.15 -28.27 8.38
CA LEU A 295 0.08 -28.09 9.81
C LEU A 295 -0.78 -26.95 10.36
N GLY A 296 -1.39 -27.16 11.53
CA GLY A 296 -2.40 -26.26 12.13
C GLY A 296 -3.83 -26.82 12.15
N VAL A 297 -4.07 -27.97 11.52
CA VAL A 297 -5.32 -28.74 11.61
C VAL A 297 -5.02 -30.16 12.15
N ALA A 298 -4.58 -30.24 13.41
CA ALA A 298 -4.84 -31.46 14.17
C ALA A 298 -6.33 -31.43 14.53
N ASP A 299 -7.10 -32.38 14.00
CA ASP A 299 -8.45 -32.61 14.48
C ASP A 299 -8.36 -33.14 15.91
N GLU A 300 -8.93 -32.43 16.88
CA GLU A 300 -9.19 -32.95 18.24
C GLU A 300 -10.24 -34.09 18.24
N THR A 301 -10.66 -34.56 17.06
CA THR A 301 -11.67 -35.62 16.91
C THR A 301 -11.08 -37.01 16.63
N ASP A 302 -9.76 -37.19 16.63
CA ASP A 302 -9.20 -38.54 16.75
C ASP A 302 -9.37 -38.97 18.22
N SER A 303 -10.41 -39.78 18.47
CA SER A 303 -10.67 -40.46 19.74
C SER A 303 -9.38 -41.02 20.34
N PRO A 304 -9.15 -40.90 21.66
CA PRO A 304 -7.94 -41.41 22.33
C PRO A 304 -7.88 -42.96 22.41
N ALA A 305 -8.62 -43.69 21.56
CA ALA A 305 -8.76 -45.14 21.65
C ALA A 305 -7.73 -45.92 20.81
N ASP A 306 -7.11 -45.31 19.78
CA ASP A 306 -6.24 -46.05 18.84
C ASP A 306 -4.74 -45.68 18.90
N SER A 307 -4.32 -44.86 19.88
CA SER A 307 -2.93 -44.38 20.00
C SER A 307 -2.17 -44.92 21.22
N ALA A 308 -2.45 -46.15 21.63
CA ALA A 308 -1.73 -46.79 22.75
C ALA A 308 -0.29 -47.23 22.41
N ASP A 309 0.11 -47.29 21.14
CA ASP A 309 1.41 -47.88 20.73
C ASP A 309 2.46 -46.89 20.19
N SER A 310 2.27 -45.57 20.35
CA SER A 310 3.27 -44.57 19.92
C SER A 310 3.61 -43.53 21.00
N ALA A 311 3.75 -44.00 22.24
CA ALA A 311 4.24 -43.18 23.35
C ALA A 311 5.79 -43.13 23.37
N ALA A 312 6.39 -42.53 22.34
CA ALA A 312 7.79 -42.11 22.41
C ALA A 312 8.02 -40.85 21.56
N THR A 313 8.43 -39.78 22.23
CA THR A 313 8.98 -38.52 21.66
C THR A 313 8.00 -37.54 21.00
N THR A 314 7.04 -37.02 21.76
CA THR A 314 6.51 -35.67 21.50
C THR A 314 7.18 -34.70 22.46
N PRO A 315 7.91 -33.67 22.01
CA PRO A 315 8.37 -32.62 22.90
C PRO A 315 7.11 -31.99 23.52
N SER A 316 7.00 -32.03 24.84
CA SER A 316 5.98 -31.30 25.60
C SER A 316 6.00 -29.84 25.16
N GLN A 317 5.04 -29.43 24.33
CA GLN A 317 4.88 -28.03 23.95
C GLN A 317 4.55 -27.27 25.23
N ALA A 318 5.53 -26.52 25.74
CA ALA A 318 5.30 -25.62 26.86
C ALA A 318 4.11 -24.71 26.53
N PRO A 319 3.25 -24.36 27.51
CA PRO A 319 2.09 -23.51 27.26
C PRO A 319 2.55 -22.21 26.60
N GLN A 320 2.06 -21.95 25.37
CA GLN A 320 2.35 -20.70 24.66
C GLN A 320 1.81 -19.52 25.50
N PRO A 321 2.58 -18.44 25.69
CA PRO A 321 2.12 -17.30 26.46
C PRO A 321 0.87 -16.67 25.82
N PRO A 322 -0.02 -16.05 26.63
CA PRO A 322 -1.24 -15.41 26.12
C PRO A 322 -0.93 -14.39 25.02
N HIS A 323 -1.82 -14.26 24.02
CA HIS A 323 -1.61 -13.40 22.85
C HIS A 323 -1.19 -11.96 23.21
N ARG A 324 -1.75 -11.37 24.27
CA ARG A 324 -1.38 -10.02 24.72
C ARG A 324 0.11 -9.89 25.05
N HIS A 325 0.70 -10.91 25.71
CA HIS A 325 2.10 -10.85 26.13
C HIS A 325 3.01 -10.98 24.93
N ARG A 326 2.61 -11.79 23.94
CA ARG A 326 3.32 -11.90 22.65
C ARG A 326 3.29 -10.58 21.88
N ALA A 327 2.14 -9.91 21.83
CA ALA A 327 2.00 -8.62 21.18
C ALA A 327 2.86 -7.53 21.85
N VAL A 328 2.78 -7.39 23.18
CA VAL A 328 3.58 -6.40 23.93
C VAL A 328 5.08 -6.69 23.78
N ALA A 329 5.48 -7.97 23.86
CA ALA A 329 6.87 -8.36 23.61
C ALA A 329 7.31 -7.98 22.19
N ALA A 330 6.49 -8.19 21.16
CA ALA A 330 6.83 -7.86 19.79
C ALA A 330 7.10 -6.35 19.58
N PHE A 331 6.30 -5.45 20.17
CA PHE A 331 6.53 -4.01 20.09
C PHE A 331 7.76 -3.57 20.89
N ARG A 332 7.98 -4.14 22.08
CA ARG A 332 9.19 -3.90 22.88
C ARG A 332 10.45 -4.35 22.16
N ASP A 333 10.44 -5.55 21.61
CA ASP A 333 11.54 -6.12 20.86
C ASP A 333 11.74 -5.34 19.55
N GLY A 334 10.66 -4.79 18.98
CA GLY A 334 10.71 -3.85 17.85
C GLY A 334 11.40 -2.53 18.18
N LEU A 335 11.15 -1.94 19.35
CA LEU A 335 11.89 -0.76 19.83
C LEU A 335 13.39 -1.08 20.03
N ALA A 336 13.71 -2.27 20.55
CA ALA A 336 15.10 -2.72 20.67
C ALA A 336 15.76 -2.90 19.29
N ALA A 337 15.03 -3.47 18.32
CA ALA A 337 15.50 -3.63 16.94
C ALA A 337 15.71 -2.27 16.25
N LEU A 338 14.79 -1.31 16.44
CA LEU A 338 14.93 0.06 15.96
C LEU A 338 16.21 0.71 16.49
N ALA A 339 16.45 0.64 17.81
CA ALA A 339 17.66 1.17 18.42
C ALA A 339 18.92 0.42 17.97
N GLY A 340 18.83 -0.90 17.73
CA GLY A 340 19.92 -1.71 17.18
C GLY A 340 20.27 -1.31 15.75
N PHE A 341 19.26 -1.09 14.90
CA PHE A 341 19.42 -0.69 13.51
C PHE A 341 20.10 0.68 13.39
N LEU A 342 19.66 1.67 14.17
CA LEU A 342 20.29 2.99 14.22
C LEU A 342 21.79 2.93 14.57
N ARG A 343 22.18 2.02 15.46
CA ARG A 343 23.59 1.85 15.85
C ARG A 343 24.40 1.03 14.84
N GLY A 344 23.80 0.00 14.25
CA GLY A 344 24.49 -0.94 13.35
C GLY A 344 24.55 -0.49 11.89
N HIS A 345 23.59 0.34 11.45
CA HIS A 345 23.44 0.74 10.05
C HIS A 345 23.19 2.25 9.89
N PRO A 346 24.11 3.12 10.33
CA PRO A 346 23.95 4.56 10.20
C PRO A 346 24.01 5.05 8.74
N LEU A 347 24.83 4.42 7.88
CA LEU A 347 25.03 4.87 6.50
C LEU A 347 23.74 4.87 5.65
N PRO A 348 22.92 3.81 5.65
CA PRO A 348 21.62 3.86 4.96
C PRO A 348 20.70 4.97 5.47
N VAL A 349 20.68 5.24 6.78
CA VAL A 349 19.86 6.31 7.37
C VAL A 349 20.38 7.69 6.94
N LEU A 350 21.70 7.88 6.88
CA LEU A 350 22.32 9.11 6.36
C LEU A 350 22.01 9.30 4.88
N LEU A 351 21.99 8.23 4.07
CA LEU A 351 21.58 8.31 2.67
C LEU A 351 20.12 8.79 2.53
N ALA A 352 19.21 8.22 3.31
CA ALA A 352 17.80 8.64 3.33
C ALA A 352 17.65 10.10 3.77
N THR A 353 18.34 10.49 4.83
CA THR A 353 18.39 11.87 5.33
C THR A 353 18.90 12.83 4.25
N GLY A 354 19.98 12.45 3.55
CA GLY A 354 20.58 13.26 2.50
C GLY A 354 19.65 13.48 1.30
N LEU A 355 18.98 12.42 0.82
CA LEU A 355 18.01 12.52 -0.27
C LEU A 355 16.81 13.39 0.10
N PHE A 356 16.25 13.18 1.30
CA PHE A 356 15.15 13.99 1.81
C PHE A 356 15.56 15.45 1.91
N THR A 357 16.70 15.73 2.54
CA THR A 357 17.17 17.11 2.75
C THR A 357 17.46 17.80 1.43
N LEU A 358 18.07 17.09 0.47
CA LEU A 358 18.32 17.62 -0.87
C LEU A 358 17.00 18.04 -1.54
N ALA A 359 15.99 17.18 -1.53
CA ALA A 359 14.70 17.50 -2.14
C ALA A 359 13.98 18.65 -1.41
N ALA A 360 14.05 18.69 -0.07
CA ALA A 360 13.50 19.79 0.72
C ALA A 360 14.15 21.13 0.35
N VAL A 361 15.47 21.18 0.28
CA VAL A 361 16.20 22.40 -0.09
C VAL A 361 15.88 22.85 -1.52
N LEU A 362 15.88 21.92 -2.48
CA LEU A 362 15.57 22.25 -3.88
C LEU A 362 14.13 22.76 -4.03
N SER A 363 13.17 22.11 -3.37
CA SER A 363 11.77 22.50 -3.46
C SER A 363 11.48 23.81 -2.72
N PHE A 364 12.13 24.06 -1.58
CA PHE A 364 12.10 25.35 -0.91
C PHE A 364 12.62 26.47 -1.82
N GLN A 365 13.78 26.29 -2.45
CA GLN A 365 14.35 27.30 -3.35
C GLN A 365 13.42 27.61 -4.53
N LEU A 366 12.78 26.58 -5.08
CA LEU A 366 11.82 26.73 -6.17
C LEU A 366 10.56 27.48 -5.75
N THR A 367 10.05 27.22 -4.54
CA THR A 367 8.76 27.76 -4.10
C THR A 367 8.88 29.13 -3.44
N ALA A 368 9.97 29.38 -2.72
CA ALA A 368 10.23 30.68 -2.11
C ALA A 368 10.37 31.81 -3.15
N SER A 369 10.70 31.50 -4.41
CA SER A 369 10.74 32.50 -5.48
C SER A 369 9.37 32.99 -5.94
N PHE A 370 8.28 32.28 -5.62
CA PHE A 370 6.94 32.67 -6.07
C PHE A 370 6.38 33.87 -5.30
N GLY A 371 6.90 34.17 -4.10
CA GLY A 371 6.41 35.27 -3.27
C GLY A 371 4.95 35.10 -2.80
N THR A 372 4.40 33.89 -2.96
CA THR A 372 3.07 33.49 -2.52
C THR A 372 3.12 33.00 -1.09
N GLU A 373 2.18 33.47 -0.26
CA GLU A 373 1.97 32.97 1.09
C GLU A 373 0.58 32.33 1.18
N ILE A 374 0.55 31.01 1.36
CA ILE A 374 -0.66 30.28 1.72
C ILE A 374 -1.05 30.74 3.12
N PRO A 375 -2.24 31.35 3.29
CA PRO A 375 -2.67 31.84 4.58
C PRO A 375 -2.86 30.67 5.55
N LEU A 376 -2.48 30.89 6.81
CA LEU A 376 -2.77 29.95 7.89
C LEU A 376 -4.27 29.94 8.19
N PRO A 377 -4.84 28.82 8.68
CA PRO A 377 -6.23 28.79 9.14
C PRO A 377 -6.49 29.85 10.22
N GLU A 378 -7.59 30.58 10.14
CA GLU A 378 -7.95 31.60 11.14
C GLU A 378 -8.12 31.02 12.55
N ASP A 379 -8.63 29.78 12.64
CA ASP A 379 -8.76 29.03 13.90
C ASP A 379 -7.81 27.83 13.91
N VAL A 380 -6.52 28.12 14.05
CA VAL A 380 -5.46 27.09 14.14
C VAL A 380 -5.73 26.08 15.25
N ARG A 381 -6.36 26.50 16.36
CA ARG A 381 -6.62 25.64 17.52
C ARG A 381 -7.63 24.53 17.21
N ASN A 382 -8.58 24.80 16.34
CA ASN A 382 -9.60 23.84 15.92
C ASN A 382 -9.37 23.31 14.50
N VAL A 383 -8.15 23.41 13.95
CA VAL A 383 -7.81 22.93 12.60
C VAL A 383 -8.14 21.44 12.37
N PHE A 384 -8.13 20.63 13.43
CA PHE A 384 -8.50 19.21 13.41
C PHE A 384 -9.84 18.90 14.11
N GLY A 385 -10.60 19.94 14.48
CA GLY A 385 -11.82 19.82 15.27
C GLY A 385 -11.57 19.65 16.78
N THR A 386 -12.66 19.50 17.53
CA THR A 386 -12.66 19.52 19.00
C THR A 386 -12.09 18.26 19.64
N VAL A 387 -12.30 17.09 19.02
CA VAL A 387 -11.80 15.79 19.46
C VAL A 387 -11.23 15.06 18.23
N PRO A 388 -9.94 15.27 17.90
CA PRO A 388 -9.35 14.82 16.64
C PRO A 388 -8.94 13.34 16.66
N LEU A 389 -9.82 12.44 17.10
CA LEU A 389 -9.54 11.00 17.14
C LEU A 389 -9.37 10.38 15.74
N ASP A 390 -10.18 10.81 14.76
CA ASP A 390 -10.05 10.36 13.36
C ASP A 390 -8.73 10.81 12.78
N THR A 391 -8.39 12.09 12.96
CA THR A 391 -7.12 12.66 12.51
C THR A 391 -5.94 11.94 13.16
N PHE A 392 -5.97 11.70 14.48
CA PHE A 392 -4.92 10.96 15.18
C PHE A 392 -4.69 9.55 14.58
N VAL A 393 -5.75 8.78 14.39
CA VAL A 393 -5.64 7.42 13.86
C VAL A 393 -5.22 7.44 12.39
N MET A 394 -5.74 8.37 11.61
CA MET A 394 -5.34 8.59 10.22
C MET A 394 -3.84 8.86 10.10
N LEU A 395 -3.31 9.83 10.85
CA LEU A 395 -1.91 10.24 10.80
C LEU A 395 -1.00 9.07 11.20
N ALA A 396 -1.31 8.39 12.31
CA ALA A 396 -0.53 7.23 12.77
C ALA A 396 -0.53 6.09 11.74
N ALA A 397 -1.69 5.76 11.16
CA ALA A 397 -1.82 4.69 10.18
C ALA A 397 -1.10 5.03 8.86
N ASN A 398 -1.28 6.25 8.36
CA ASN A 398 -0.69 6.71 7.10
C ASN A 398 0.83 6.77 7.21
N ASN A 399 1.38 7.36 8.26
CA ASN A 399 2.84 7.49 8.41
C ASN A 399 3.50 6.13 8.62
N TRP A 400 2.81 5.19 9.28
CA TRP A 400 3.30 3.82 9.39
C TRP A 400 3.25 3.07 8.06
N LEU A 401 2.18 3.22 7.26
CA LEU A 401 2.08 2.65 5.91
C LEU A 401 3.16 3.21 4.97
N VAL A 402 3.38 4.52 4.98
CA VAL A 402 4.46 5.17 4.23
C VAL A 402 5.80 4.59 4.66
N SER A 403 6.06 4.50 5.96
CA SER A 403 7.30 3.89 6.49
C SER A 403 7.46 2.43 6.06
N ALA A 404 6.39 1.64 6.08
CA ALA A 404 6.42 0.24 5.68
C ALA A 404 6.70 0.08 4.18
N THR A 405 6.05 0.88 3.33
CA THR A 405 6.29 0.88 1.89
C THR A 405 7.70 1.34 1.53
N ALA A 406 8.24 2.35 2.22
CA ALA A 406 9.63 2.79 2.03
C ALA A 406 10.63 1.71 2.45
N ALA A 407 10.41 1.05 3.59
CA ALA A 407 11.28 -0.01 4.10
C ALA A 407 11.29 -1.26 3.21
N TYR A 408 10.12 -1.73 2.77
CA TYR A 408 10.02 -2.92 1.90
C TYR A 408 10.27 -2.60 0.43
N GLY A 409 10.09 -1.35 0.00
CA GLY A 409 10.43 -0.86 -1.35
C GLY A 409 11.90 -1.06 -1.73
N GLY A 410 12.76 -1.24 -0.72
CA GLY A 410 14.15 -1.67 -0.88
C GLY A 410 14.34 -2.91 -1.75
N ILE A 411 13.34 -3.82 -1.79
CA ILE A 411 13.38 -5.01 -2.63
C ILE A 411 13.57 -4.68 -4.11
N ALA A 412 13.02 -3.55 -4.58
CA ALA A 412 13.16 -3.04 -5.94
C ALA A 412 14.40 -2.15 -6.07
N LEU A 413 15.53 -2.61 -5.53
CA LEU A 413 16.82 -1.89 -5.50
C LEU A 413 16.76 -0.50 -4.85
N GLY A 414 15.76 -0.26 -3.99
CA GLY A 414 15.59 1.02 -3.29
C GLY A 414 15.10 2.17 -4.17
N VAL A 415 14.68 1.91 -5.42
CA VAL A 415 14.10 2.94 -6.30
C VAL A 415 12.85 3.58 -5.70
N PRO A 416 11.80 2.83 -5.29
CA PRO A 416 10.63 3.44 -4.65
C PRO A 416 11.00 4.11 -3.32
N THR A 417 11.91 3.53 -2.54
CA THR A 417 12.41 4.14 -1.30
C THR A 417 13.05 5.51 -1.55
N ALA A 418 13.88 5.66 -2.59
CA ALA A 418 14.50 6.93 -2.94
C ALA A 418 13.46 7.96 -3.39
N VAL A 419 12.51 7.55 -4.23
CA VAL A 419 11.40 8.42 -4.65
C VAL A 419 10.56 8.88 -3.46
N ASP A 420 10.31 8.01 -2.49
CA ASP A 420 9.58 8.37 -1.27
C ASP A 420 10.35 9.41 -0.44
N MET A 421 11.67 9.23 -0.25
CA MET A 421 12.49 10.23 0.46
C MET A 421 12.50 11.57 -0.25
N LEU A 422 12.63 11.57 -1.59
CA LEU A 422 12.61 12.78 -2.40
C LEU A 422 11.23 13.46 -2.35
N LEU A 423 10.14 12.72 -2.48
CA LEU A 423 8.78 13.28 -2.46
C LEU A 423 8.45 13.91 -1.11
N ASN A 424 8.69 13.18 -0.01
CA ASN A 424 8.42 13.72 1.33
C ASN A 424 9.30 14.94 1.64
N GLY A 425 10.58 14.91 1.25
CA GLY A 425 11.46 16.06 1.35
C GLY A 425 10.95 17.25 0.55
N ALA A 426 10.60 17.04 -0.71
CA ALA A 426 10.06 18.08 -1.58
C ALA A 426 8.78 18.72 -1.03
N ILE A 427 7.84 17.93 -0.49
CA ILE A 427 6.61 18.44 0.12
C ILE A 427 6.94 19.35 1.32
N VAL A 428 7.80 18.89 2.24
CA VAL A 428 8.21 19.70 3.41
C VAL A 428 8.89 20.99 2.98
N GLY A 429 9.80 20.91 2.01
CA GLY A 429 10.50 22.09 1.46
C GLY A 429 9.56 23.07 0.75
N ALA A 430 8.65 22.56 -0.08
CA ALA A 430 7.65 23.37 -0.78
C ALA A 430 6.76 24.12 0.22
N LEU A 431 6.20 23.41 1.21
CA LEU A 431 5.33 24.01 2.22
C LEU A 431 6.05 25.09 3.02
N TYR A 432 7.32 24.89 3.36
CA TYR A 432 8.12 25.92 4.03
C TYR A 432 8.37 27.16 3.14
N GLY A 433 8.45 26.99 1.81
CA GLY A 433 8.66 28.08 0.87
C GLY A 433 7.41 28.90 0.54
N VAL A 434 6.22 28.34 0.76
CA VAL A 434 4.92 29.01 0.47
C VAL A 434 4.08 29.31 1.70
N THR A 435 4.61 29.14 2.92
CA THR A 435 3.88 29.42 4.17
C THR A 435 4.69 30.37 5.02
N ASP A 436 4.03 31.18 5.85
CA ASP A 436 4.72 31.94 6.90
C ASP A 436 5.65 31.01 7.71
N GLN A 437 6.91 31.42 7.87
CA GLN A 437 7.95 30.58 8.44
C GLN A 437 7.68 30.26 9.91
N LEU A 438 7.16 31.23 10.67
CA LEU A 438 6.82 31.02 12.07
C LEU A 438 5.64 30.06 12.19
N GLY A 439 4.59 30.27 11.40
CA GLY A 439 3.43 29.39 11.29
C GLY A 439 3.79 27.97 10.92
N PHE A 440 4.61 27.79 9.89
CA PHE A 440 5.11 26.49 9.48
C PHE A 440 5.86 25.80 10.62
N VAL A 441 6.82 26.48 11.26
CA VAL A 441 7.60 25.90 12.36
C VAL A 441 6.69 25.54 13.54
N ALA A 442 5.74 26.41 13.89
CA ALA A 442 4.81 26.18 14.98
C ALA A 442 3.87 24.98 14.72
N LEU A 443 3.48 24.79 13.45
CA LEU A 443 2.62 23.68 13.01
C LEU A 443 3.40 22.39 12.75
N VAL A 444 4.69 22.41 12.44
CA VAL A 444 5.44 21.21 12.03
C VAL A 444 6.41 20.73 13.11
N ALA A 445 7.14 21.63 13.77
CA ALA A 445 8.21 21.24 14.70
C ALA A 445 7.76 20.33 15.86
N PRO A 446 6.59 20.53 16.51
CA PRO A 446 6.21 19.74 17.68
C PRO A 446 6.16 18.23 17.43
N HIS A 447 5.58 17.80 16.30
CA HIS A 447 5.50 16.39 15.92
C HIS A 447 6.61 15.99 14.93
N GLY A 448 7.01 16.91 14.05
CA GLY A 448 8.03 16.69 13.02
C GLY A 448 9.40 16.32 13.57
N ILE A 449 9.75 16.75 14.79
CA ILE A 449 10.99 16.33 15.46
C ILE A 449 11.04 14.82 15.76
N ILE A 450 9.88 14.15 15.79
CA ILE A 450 9.76 12.69 15.98
C ILE A 450 9.53 12.00 14.64
N GLU A 451 8.62 12.54 13.84
CA GLU A 451 8.18 11.93 12.59
C GLU A 451 9.26 11.93 11.51
N ILE A 452 9.94 13.06 11.29
CA ILE A 452 10.95 13.18 10.23
C ILE A 452 12.11 12.18 10.46
N PRO A 453 12.68 12.05 11.68
CA PRO A 453 13.64 10.99 11.96
C PRO A 453 13.08 9.57 11.75
N ALA A 454 11.82 9.32 12.10
CA ALA A 454 11.19 8.01 11.85
C ALA A 454 11.13 7.69 10.35
N ILE A 455 10.80 8.67 9.50
CA ILE A 455 10.84 8.56 8.03
C ILE A 455 12.27 8.26 7.55
N PHE A 456 13.30 8.93 8.10
CA PHE A 456 14.70 8.65 7.73
C PHE A 456 15.12 7.23 8.07
N VAL A 457 14.69 6.70 9.23
CA VAL A 457 14.96 5.31 9.59
C VAL A 457 14.26 4.35 8.63
N ALA A 458 12.99 4.59 8.30
CA ALA A 458 12.25 3.77 7.34
C ALA A 458 12.90 3.77 5.95
N GLY A 459 13.32 4.94 5.46
CA GLY A 459 14.08 5.06 4.22
C GLY A 459 15.44 4.35 4.28
N GLY A 460 16.16 4.50 5.40
CA GLY A 460 17.44 3.83 5.62
C GLY A 460 17.29 2.30 5.65
N LEU A 461 16.21 1.80 6.22
CA LEU A 461 15.88 0.38 6.21
C LEU A 461 15.63 -0.13 4.78
N GLY A 462 14.93 0.66 3.96
CA GLY A 462 14.76 0.37 2.53
C GLY A 462 16.09 0.32 1.78
N PHE A 463 17.01 1.27 2.03
CA PHE A 463 18.35 1.23 1.43
C PHE A 463 19.21 0.08 1.94
N HIS A 464 19.04 -0.33 3.20
CA HIS A 464 19.69 -1.53 3.74
C HIS A 464 19.21 -2.79 3.00
N VAL A 465 17.89 -2.96 2.83
CA VAL A 465 17.32 -4.05 2.03
C VAL A 465 17.83 -3.99 0.59
N ALA A 466 17.83 -2.81 -0.05
CA ALA A 466 18.38 -2.62 -1.39
C ALA A 466 19.85 -3.04 -1.50
N GLY A 467 20.66 -2.72 -0.49
CA GLY A 467 22.06 -3.15 -0.40
C GLY A 467 22.20 -4.68 -0.36
N THR A 468 21.33 -5.38 0.38
CA THR A 468 21.33 -6.86 0.39
C THR A 468 20.90 -7.46 -0.95
N VAL A 469 19.91 -6.87 -1.62
CA VAL A 469 19.49 -7.28 -2.97
C VAL A 469 20.62 -7.08 -3.98
N LEU A 470 21.28 -5.92 -3.96
CA LEU A 470 22.46 -5.66 -4.80
C LEU A 470 23.61 -6.63 -4.48
N GLY A 471 23.82 -6.94 -3.20
CA GLY A 471 24.73 -7.99 -2.76
C GLY A 471 24.41 -9.33 -3.42
N ARG A 472 23.13 -9.72 -3.45
CA ARG A 472 22.68 -10.96 -4.08
C ARG A 472 22.87 -10.98 -5.59
N LEU A 473 22.64 -9.85 -6.28
CA LEU A 473 22.88 -9.71 -7.72
C LEU A 473 24.37 -9.76 -8.06
N THR A 474 25.24 -9.31 -7.15
CA THR A 474 26.69 -9.28 -7.32
C THR A 474 27.41 -10.50 -6.72
N GLY A 475 26.67 -11.48 -6.21
CA GLY A 475 27.21 -12.71 -5.61
C GLY A 475 27.82 -12.55 -4.21
N ARG A 476 27.62 -11.40 -3.55
CA ARG A 476 28.12 -11.09 -2.20
C ARG A 476 27.13 -11.42 -1.07
N ALA A 477 25.88 -11.72 -1.42
CA ALA A 477 24.84 -12.11 -0.48
C ALA A 477 23.99 -13.24 -1.06
N THR A 478 23.22 -13.88 -0.20
CA THR A 478 22.32 -14.99 -0.49
C THR A 478 20.86 -14.53 -0.41
N THR A 479 19.94 -15.38 -0.85
CA THR A 479 18.50 -15.13 -0.68
C THR A 479 18.10 -15.16 0.81
N ALA A 480 18.82 -15.91 1.65
CA ALA A 480 18.60 -15.93 3.09
C ALA A 480 18.93 -14.56 3.74
N ASP A 481 19.99 -13.90 3.27
CA ASP A 481 20.35 -12.56 3.74
C ASP A 481 19.27 -11.51 3.43
N ILE A 482 18.62 -11.62 2.26
CA ILE A 482 17.45 -10.78 1.92
C ILE A 482 16.29 -11.10 2.87
N ALA A 483 16.01 -12.37 3.14
CA ALA A 483 14.96 -12.74 4.09
C ALA A 483 15.24 -12.17 5.49
N ASP A 484 16.49 -12.22 5.96
CA ASP A 484 16.90 -11.64 7.24
C ASP A 484 16.76 -10.11 7.27
N ALA A 485 17.13 -9.43 6.19
CA ALA A 485 16.93 -7.98 6.07
C ALA A 485 15.43 -7.60 6.11
N LEU A 486 14.56 -8.38 5.47
CA LEU A 486 13.10 -8.18 5.51
C LEU A 486 12.51 -8.50 6.90
N ARG A 487 13.03 -9.50 7.62
CA ARG A 487 12.64 -9.78 9.02
C ARG A 487 13.06 -8.66 9.95
N LEU A 488 14.28 -8.14 9.78
CA LEU A 488 14.76 -6.98 10.51
C LEU A 488 13.86 -5.78 10.23
N ALA A 489 13.50 -5.56 8.95
CA ALA A 489 12.61 -4.49 8.55
C ALA A 489 11.26 -4.54 9.26
N TYR A 490 10.63 -5.72 9.30
CA TYR A 490 9.40 -5.93 10.06
C TYR A 490 9.55 -5.55 11.54
N ARG A 491 10.61 -6.02 12.21
CA ARG A 491 10.82 -5.75 13.64
C ARG A 491 11.03 -4.26 13.90
N VAL A 492 11.84 -3.58 13.08
CA VAL A 492 12.06 -2.13 13.18
C VAL A 492 10.75 -1.36 12.95
N LEU A 493 9.92 -1.79 12.00
CA LEU A 493 8.60 -1.17 11.75
C LEU A 493 7.63 -1.31 12.93
N LEU A 494 7.71 -2.40 13.72
CA LEU A 494 6.96 -2.49 14.98
C LEU A 494 7.44 -1.44 15.99
N GLY A 495 8.76 -1.19 16.06
CA GLY A 495 9.31 -0.10 16.86
C GLY A 495 8.86 1.28 16.36
N LEU A 496 8.91 1.51 15.05
CA LEU A 496 8.46 2.76 14.42
C LEU A 496 6.95 2.99 14.63
N ALA A 497 6.12 1.95 14.67
CA ALA A 497 4.70 2.09 14.99
C ALA A 497 4.48 2.79 16.34
N VAL A 498 5.26 2.44 17.37
CA VAL A 498 5.18 3.09 18.69
C VAL A 498 5.59 4.56 18.60
N VAL A 499 6.68 4.84 17.88
CA VAL A 499 7.21 6.21 17.70
C VAL A 499 6.22 7.09 16.94
N LEU A 500 5.64 6.59 15.86
CA LEU A 500 4.69 7.32 15.01
C LEU A 500 3.34 7.52 15.68
N VAL A 501 2.89 6.59 16.53
CA VAL A 501 1.71 6.81 17.38
C VAL A 501 1.93 7.99 18.33
N VAL A 502 3.13 8.13 18.90
CA VAL A 502 3.46 9.29 19.75
C VAL A 502 3.52 10.58 18.92
N ALA A 503 4.11 10.55 17.73
CA ALA A 503 4.14 11.70 16.83
C ALA A 503 2.73 12.16 16.44
N ALA A 504 1.87 11.24 16.01
CA ALA A 504 0.48 11.52 15.64
C ALA A 504 -0.35 12.04 16.82
N LEU A 505 -0.08 11.57 18.05
CA LEU A 505 -0.73 12.11 19.26
C LEU A 505 -0.35 13.58 19.46
N ILE A 506 0.93 13.91 19.30
CA ILE A 506 1.41 15.29 19.40
C ILE A 506 0.85 16.14 18.26
N GLU A 507 0.77 15.61 17.05
CA GLU A 507 0.22 16.31 15.88
C GLU A 507 -1.27 16.62 16.05
N ALA A 508 -2.10 15.61 16.35
CA ALA A 508 -3.53 15.80 16.43
C ALA A 508 -3.94 16.64 17.65
N PHE A 509 -3.32 16.43 18.82
CA PHE A 509 -3.81 17.01 20.07
C PHE A 509 -2.98 18.17 20.62
N LEU A 510 -1.66 18.22 20.39
CA LEU A 510 -0.79 19.22 21.02
C LEU A 510 -0.37 20.32 20.04
N THR A 511 -0.12 19.97 18.78
CA THR A 511 0.39 20.89 17.76
C THR A 511 -0.55 22.08 17.51
N PRO A 512 -1.88 21.92 17.37
CA PRO A 512 -2.81 23.05 17.24
C PRO A 512 -2.74 24.03 18.41
N TRP A 513 -2.55 23.52 19.63
CA TRP A 513 -2.45 24.35 20.84
C TRP A 513 -1.12 25.09 20.92
N ILE A 514 -0.02 24.42 20.58
CA ILE A 514 1.30 25.04 20.52
C ILE A 514 1.30 26.13 19.44
N ALA A 515 0.75 25.84 18.26
CA ALA A 515 0.68 26.78 17.16
C ALA A 515 -0.17 28.00 17.51
N ALA A 516 -1.36 27.82 18.08
CA ALA A 516 -2.17 28.94 18.57
C ALA A 516 -1.41 29.78 19.63
N ALA A 517 -0.74 29.15 20.59
CA ALA A 517 0.03 29.89 21.60
C ALA A 517 1.20 30.70 21.03
N VAL A 518 1.80 30.25 19.92
CA VAL A 518 2.92 30.93 19.24
C VAL A 518 2.42 32.04 18.31
N LEU A 519 1.30 31.82 17.62
CA LEU A 519 0.79 32.72 16.58
C LEU A 519 -0.13 33.82 17.10
N GLY A 520 -0.66 33.68 18.33
CA GLY A 520 -1.56 34.66 18.96
C GLY A 520 -3.01 34.31 18.73
#